data_AF-Q0S2Z5-F1
#
_entry.id   AF-Q0S2Z5-F1
#
_cell.length_a   1.000
_cell.length_b   1.000
_cell.length_c   1.000
_cell.angle_alpha   90.00
_cell.angle_beta   90.00
_cell.angle_gamma   90.00
#
_symmetry.space_group_name_H-M   'P 1'
#
loop_
_entity.id
_entity.type
_entity.pdbx_description
1 polymer ?
#
loop_
_entity_poly.entity_id
_entity_poly.type
_entity_poly.pdbx_seq_one_letter_code
_entity_poly.pdbx_strand_id
1 'polypeptide(L)'
;MFPPDAPARRSRAEKFDLVVLEAFAPIDARWRERLTKLDIAVDEVPKIHALDPDSVNWPAEVVADGPVPLSRLIPAGIDRHGSTTRARVVLFRRPLEQRAKDPDDLTDLVHDVLVQQVSTYLGVEPEVIDPDLPGDED
;
A
#
# COMPACT_ATOMS: atom_id res chain seq x y z
N MET A 1 -5.22 11.82 -26.94
CA MET A 1 -4.26 11.83 -25.81
C MET A 1 -4.50 13.10 -25.01
N PHE A 2 -5.07 13.00 -23.81
CA PHE A 2 -5.34 14.17 -22.96
C PHE A 2 -4.05 14.58 -22.22
N PRO A 3 -3.82 15.88 -21.97
CA PRO A 3 -2.62 16.34 -21.30
C PRO A 3 -2.51 15.78 -19.87
N PRO A 4 -1.28 15.51 -19.38
CA PRO A 4 -1.03 14.85 -18.10
C PRO A 4 -1.49 15.65 -16.87
N ASP A 5 -1.87 16.92 -17.03
CA ASP A 5 -2.27 17.88 -15.99
C ASP A 5 -3.78 18.24 -16.04
N ALA A 6 -4.61 17.37 -16.64
CA ALA A 6 -6.04 17.61 -16.73
C ALA A 6 -6.74 17.53 -15.35
N PRO A 7 -7.76 18.38 -15.06
CA PRO A 7 -8.52 18.36 -13.80
C PRO A 7 -9.08 16.98 -13.42
N ALA A 8 -9.44 16.18 -14.43
CA ALA A 8 -9.93 14.81 -14.26
C ALA A 8 -8.88 13.85 -13.66
N ARG A 9 -7.58 14.11 -13.86
CA ARG A 9 -6.50 13.31 -13.26
C ARG A 9 -6.32 13.64 -11.78
N ARG A 10 -6.38 14.93 -11.44
CA ARG A 10 -6.36 15.41 -10.06
C ARG A 10 -7.55 14.87 -9.26
N SER A 11 -8.74 14.89 -9.85
CA SER A 11 -9.94 14.34 -9.19
C SER A 11 -9.92 12.82 -9.03
N ARG A 12 -9.28 12.07 -9.93
CA ARG A 12 -9.04 10.63 -9.71
C ARG A 12 -8.07 10.40 -8.56
N ALA A 13 -7.03 11.23 -8.45
CA ALA A 13 -6.11 11.14 -7.33
C ALA A 13 -6.81 11.39 -5.99
N GLU A 14 -7.61 12.45 -5.92
CA GLU A 14 -8.39 12.80 -4.74
C GLU A 14 -9.39 11.70 -4.34
N LYS A 15 -10.01 11.00 -5.30
CA LYS A 15 -10.91 9.88 -5.01
C LYS A 15 -10.18 8.68 -4.40
N PHE A 16 -9.03 8.34 -4.95
CA PHE A 16 -8.24 7.24 -4.40
C PHE A 16 -7.75 7.57 -2.98
N ASP A 17 -7.41 8.82 -2.71
CA ASP A 17 -7.00 9.23 -1.36
C ASP A 17 -8.14 9.04 -0.34
N LEU A 18 -9.40 9.23 -0.74
CA LEU A 18 -10.57 8.89 0.10
C LEU A 18 -10.67 7.38 0.37
N VAL A 19 -10.46 6.56 -0.66
CA VAL A 19 -10.43 5.09 -0.50
C VAL A 19 -9.34 4.67 0.48
N VAL A 20 -8.15 5.24 0.38
CA VAL A 20 -7.05 4.95 1.32
C VAL A 20 -7.41 5.37 2.74
N LEU A 21 -8.06 6.53 2.92
CA LEU A 21 -8.50 6.98 4.23
C LEU A 21 -9.56 6.05 4.83
N GLU A 22 -10.54 5.63 4.03
CA GLU A 22 -11.61 4.72 4.44
C GLU A 22 -11.05 3.35 4.82
N ALA A 23 -10.21 2.77 3.97
CA ALA A 23 -9.51 1.53 4.23
C ALA A 23 -8.60 1.62 5.46
N PHE A 24 -7.86 2.72 5.66
CA PHE A 24 -6.95 2.82 6.80
C PHE A 24 -7.65 3.12 8.14
N ALA A 25 -8.86 3.68 8.13
CA ALA A 25 -9.58 4.09 9.33
C ALA A 25 -9.73 2.99 10.41
N PRO A 26 -10.17 1.75 10.10
CA PRO A 26 -10.25 0.68 11.10
C PRO A 26 -8.89 0.31 11.70
N ILE A 27 -7.84 0.29 10.87
CA ILE A 27 -6.47 -0.01 11.33
C ILE A 27 -5.98 1.08 12.28
N ASP A 28 -6.11 2.35 11.91
CA ASP A 28 -5.71 3.48 12.77
C ASP A 28 -6.48 3.46 14.09
N ALA A 29 -7.79 3.23 14.06
CA ALA A 29 -8.62 3.19 15.27
C ALA A 29 -8.11 2.18 16.32
N ARG A 30 -7.56 1.04 15.87
CA ARG A 30 -7.03 -0.03 16.74
C ARG A 30 -5.55 0.14 17.08
N TRP A 31 -4.74 0.68 16.17
CA TRP A 31 -3.27 0.65 16.26
C TRP A 31 -2.59 2.02 16.32
N ARG A 32 -3.34 3.12 16.39
CA ARG A 32 -2.84 4.51 16.36
C ARG A 32 -1.56 4.75 17.15
N GLU A 33 -1.48 4.30 18.40
CA GLU A 33 -0.32 4.54 19.26
C GLU A 33 0.97 3.96 18.69
N ARG A 34 0.89 2.84 17.97
CA ARG A 34 2.04 2.17 17.35
C ARG A 34 2.36 2.70 15.94
N LEU A 35 1.41 3.37 15.28
CA LEU A 35 1.55 3.87 13.90
C LEU A 35 1.98 5.33 13.81
N THR A 36 2.24 6.00 14.94
CA THR A 36 2.62 7.43 14.99
C THR A 36 3.84 7.83 14.16
N LYS A 37 4.69 6.87 13.78
CA LYS A 37 5.89 7.07 12.95
C LYS A 37 5.81 6.43 11.56
N LEU A 38 4.60 6.02 11.15
CA LEU A 38 4.34 5.46 9.84
C LEU A 38 3.56 6.49 9.01
N ASP A 39 4.12 6.86 7.86
CA ASP A 39 3.41 7.66 6.85
C ASP A 39 2.76 6.73 5.81
N ILE A 40 1.61 7.14 5.26
CA ILE A 40 1.02 6.52 4.06
C ILE A 40 1.18 7.49 2.90
N ALA A 41 1.65 6.98 1.77
CA ALA A 41 1.82 7.71 0.54
C ALA A 41 1.24 6.94 -0.65
N VAL A 42 0.89 7.66 -1.71
CA VAL A 42 0.37 7.08 -2.95
C VAL A 42 1.29 7.47 -4.11
N ASP A 43 1.63 6.49 -4.94
CA ASP A 43 2.32 6.68 -6.22
C ASP A 43 1.51 6.03 -7.36
N GLU A 44 1.69 6.49 -8.60
CA GLU A 44 0.88 6.02 -9.73
C GLU A 44 1.32 4.63 -10.20
N VAL A 45 2.62 4.41 -10.42
CA VAL A 45 3.15 3.18 -11.00
C VAL A 45 4.50 2.82 -10.34
N PRO A 46 4.69 1.56 -9.93
CA PRO A 46 5.97 1.13 -9.39
C PRO A 46 7.08 1.25 -10.45
N LYS A 47 8.21 1.83 -10.04
CA LYS A 47 9.43 1.81 -10.87
C LYS A 47 10.21 0.51 -10.75
N ILE A 48 9.86 -0.31 -9.76
CA ILE A 48 10.41 -1.64 -9.55
C ILE A 48 9.63 -2.65 -10.38
N HIS A 49 10.35 -3.52 -11.08
CA HIS A 49 9.80 -4.59 -11.91
C HIS A 49 10.50 -5.87 -11.50
N ALA A 50 9.78 -6.99 -11.52
CA ALA A 50 10.40 -8.28 -11.31
C ALA A 50 11.50 -8.50 -12.36
N LEU A 51 12.67 -9.00 -11.93
CA LEU A 51 13.78 -9.32 -12.83
C LEU A 51 13.43 -10.52 -13.73
N ASP A 52 12.64 -11.45 -13.20
CA ASP A 52 12.12 -12.62 -13.90
C ASP A 52 10.63 -12.76 -13.56
N PRO A 53 9.71 -12.73 -14.54
CA PRO A 53 8.28 -12.81 -14.31
C PRO A 53 7.78 -14.21 -13.89
N ASP A 54 8.57 -15.26 -14.10
CA ASP A 54 8.25 -16.64 -13.74
C ASP A 54 8.84 -17.03 -12.36
N SER A 55 9.79 -16.25 -11.84
CA SER A 55 10.43 -16.45 -10.53
C SER A 55 10.46 -15.15 -9.71
N VAL A 56 9.27 -14.55 -9.55
CA VAL A 56 9.13 -13.31 -8.80
C VAL A 56 9.25 -13.60 -7.30
N ASN A 57 10.40 -13.24 -6.71
CA ASN A 57 10.56 -13.24 -5.27
C ASN A 57 10.67 -11.80 -4.78
N TRP A 58 9.59 -11.29 -4.18
CA TRP A 58 9.56 -9.96 -3.58
C TRP A 58 10.09 -10.00 -2.14
N PRO A 59 10.78 -8.95 -1.67
CA PRO A 59 11.09 -8.83 -0.25
C PRO A 59 9.80 -8.65 0.57
N ALA A 60 9.84 -8.98 1.86
CA ALA A 60 8.67 -8.88 2.75
C ALA A 60 8.07 -7.47 2.79
N GLU A 61 8.87 -6.43 2.54
CA GLU A 61 8.38 -5.05 2.45
C GLU A 61 7.52 -4.78 1.21
N VAL A 62 7.40 -5.70 0.26
CA VAL A 62 6.61 -5.52 -0.97
C VAL A 62 5.45 -6.49 -0.98
N VAL A 63 4.24 -5.94 -0.97
CA VAL A 63 3.01 -6.70 -1.25
C VAL A 63 2.75 -6.62 -2.75
N ALA A 64 2.52 -7.77 -3.37
CA ALA A 64 2.40 -7.89 -4.81
C ALA A 64 1.37 -8.94 -5.20
N ASP A 65 0.87 -8.80 -6.42
CA ASP A 65 0.14 -9.86 -7.12
C ASP A 65 0.97 -10.27 -8.34
N GLY A 66 1.58 -11.45 -8.22
CA GLY A 66 2.59 -11.97 -9.15
C GLY A 66 3.71 -10.95 -9.40
N PRO A 67 4.01 -10.59 -10.67
CA PRO A 67 5.07 -9.65 -11.02
C PRO A 67 4.73 -8.18 -10.76
N VAL A 68 3.54 -7.86 -10.23
CA VAL A 68 3.06 -6.49 -10.08
C VAL A 68 2.98 -6.11 -8.61
N PRO A 69 3.85 -5.20 -8.14
CA PRO A 69 3.77 -4.73 -6.77
C PRO A 69 2.58 -3.79 -6.59
N LEU A 70 1.83 -4.02 -5.50
CA LEU A 70 0.66 -3.25 -5.08
C LEU A 70 1.03 -2.21 -4.04
N SER A 71 2.02 -2.51 -3.21
CA SER A 71 2.58 -1.55 -2.26
C SER A 71 4.02 -1.86 -1.89
N ARG A 72 4.66 -0.91 -1.22
CA ARG A 72 5.99 -1.08 -0.63
C ARG A 72 6.13 -0.34 0.69
N LEU A 73 6.61 -1.03 1.72
CA LEU A 73 7.13 -0.42 2.93
C LEU A 73 8.56 0.06 2.71
N ILE A 74 8.78 1.32 3.03
CA ILE A 74 10.09 1.94 3.13
C ILE A 74 10.38 2.06 4.64
N PRO A 75 11.36 1.32 5.18
CA PRO A 75 11.67 1.40 6.59
C PRO A 75 12.21 2.80 6.95
N ALA A 76 12.09 3.15 8.23
CA ALA A 76 12.73 4.35 8.75
C ALA A 76 14.25 4.25 8.54
N GLY A 77 14.88 5.38 8.23
CA GLY A 77 16.29 5.40 7.88
C GLY A 77 16.90 6.79 8.00
N ILE A 78 18.01 6.97 7.29
CA ILE A 78 18.72 8.24 7.20
C ILE A 78 18.79 8.60 5.72
N ASP A 79 18.32 9.78 5.37
CA ASP A 79 18.40 10.26 3.99
C ASP A 79 19.84 10.69 3.63
N ARG A 80 20.04 11.04 2.35
CA ARG A 80 21.34 11.50 1.83
C ARG A 80 21.88 12.77 2.50
N HIS A 81 21.06 13.50 3.25
CA HIS A 81 21.42 14.71 3.97
C HIS A 81 21.67 14.44 5.47
N GLY A 82 21.63 13.18 5.91
CA GLY A 82 21.83 12.80 7.30
C GLY A 82 20.58 12.99 8.19
N SER A 83 19.43 13.28 7.60
CA SER A 83 18.18 13.48 8.35
C SER A 83 17.43 12.16 8.54
N THR A 84 16.89 11.94 9.75
CA THR A 84 16.09 10.75 10.05
C THR A 84 14.78 10.78 9.28
N THR A 85 14.48 9.71 8.55
CA THR A 85 13.21 9.53 7.85
C THR A 85 12.27 8.63 8.63
N ARG A 86 10.97 8.89 8.52
CA ARG A 86 9.93 7.99 9.03
C ARG A 86 9.78 6.78 8.12
N ALA A 87 9.22 5.71 8.70
CA ALA A 87 8.77 4.59 7.88
C ALA A 87 7.58 5.05 7.03
N ARG A 88 7.44 4.47 5.84
CA ARG A 88 6.40 4.86 4.89
C ARG A 88 5.87 3.68 4.11
N VAL A 89 4.56 3.49 4.10
CA VAL A 89 3.90 2.60 3.14
C VAL A 89 3.57 3.41 1.90
N VAL A 90 4.00 2.92 0.73
CA VAL A 90 3.67 3.49 -0.58
C VAL A 90 2.69 2.56 -1.28
N LEU A 91 1.49 3.04 -1.56
CA LEU A 91 0.47 2.33 -2.34
C LEU A 91 0.60 2.68 -3.83
N PHE A 92 0.54 1.68 -4.70
CA PHE A 92 0.58 1.88 -6.14
C PHE A 92 -0.83 1.92 -6.71
N ARG A 93 -1.33 3.12 -7.00
CA ARG A 93 -2.71 3.38 -7.41
C ARG A 93 -3.11 2.58 -8.66
N ARG A 94 -2.33 2.62 -9.74
CA ARG A 94 -2.74 2.00 -11.01
C ARG A 94 -2.90 0.48 -10.89
N PRO A 95 -1.96 -0.27 -10.30
CA PRO A 95 -2.14 -1.70 -10.04
C PRO A 95 -3.38 -2.04 -9.20
N LEU A 96 -3.71 -1.23 -8.20
CA LEU A 96 -4.86 -1.43 -7.31
C LEU A 96 -6.18 -1.16 -8.05
N GLU A 97 -6.30 0.00 -8.70
CA GLU A 97 -7.49 0.36 -9.51
C GLU A 97 -7.76 -0.61 -10.67
N GLN A 98 -6.71 -1.24 -11.23
CA GLN A 98 -6.86 -2.20 -12.33
C GLN A 98 -7.39 -3.56 -11.89
N ARG A 99 -7.23 -3.89 -10.61
CA ARG A 99 -7.65 -5.19 -10.04
C ARG A 99 -9.06 -5.13 -9.49
N ALA A 100 -9.41 -4.00 -8.90
CA ALA A 100 -10.73 -3.78 -8.36
C ALA A 100 -11.79 -3.75 -9.47
N LYS A 101 -12.90 -4.45 -9.25
CA LYS A 101 -14.05 -4.49 -10.16
C LYS A 101 -14.95 -3.28 -10.00
N ASP A 102 -15.01 -2.76 -8.78
CA ASP A 102 -15.84 -1.63 -8.37
C ASP A 102 -15.20 -0.89 -7.16
N PRO A 103 -15.75 0.25 -6.72
CA PRO A 103 -15.17 1.04 -5.64
C PRO A 103 -15.12 0.36 -4.27
N ASP A 104 -16.06 -0.53 -3.96
CA ASP A 104 -16.09 -1.25 -2.69
C ASP A 104 -14.97 -2.30 -2.68
N ASP A 105 -14.84 -3.07 -3.78
CA ASP A 105 -13.74 -4.02 -4.01
C ASP A 105 -12.36 -3.34 -3.96
N LEU A 106 -12.25 -2.08 -4.40
CA LEU A 106 -11.01 -1.30 -4.29
C LEU A 106 -10.68 -0.95 -2.84
N THR A 107 -11.69 -0.64 -2.04
CA THR A 107 -11.52 -0.28 -0.62
C THR A 107 -11.07 -1.50 0.18
N ASP A 108 -11.71 -2.65 -0.06
CA ASP A 108 -11.33 -3.93 0.53
C ASP A 108 -9.91 -4.33 0.12
N LEU A 109 -9.58 -4.27 -1.17
CA LEU A 109 -8.22 -4.56 -1.65
C LEU A 109 -7.16 -3.64 -1.03
N VAL A 110 -7.45 -2.35 -0.90
CA VAL A 110 -6.53 -1.40 -0.27
C VAL A 110 -6.39 -1.69 1.22
N HIS A 111 -7.47 -2.09 1.89
CA HIS A 111 -7.45 -2.50 3.29
C HIS A 111 -6.54 -3.70 3.50
N ASP A 112 -6.73 -4.78 2.74
CA ASP A 112 -5.94 -6.01 2.85
C ASP A 112 -4.44 -5.72 2.65
N VAL A 113 -4.12 -4.91 1.63
CA VAL A 113 -2.74 -4.49 1.37
C VAL A 113 -2.17 -3.66 2.53
N LEU A 114 -2.97 -2.79 3.15
CA LEU A 114 -2.54 -2.01 4.32
C LEU A 114 -2.36 -2.89 5.56
N VAL A 115 -3.23 -3.88 5.76
CA VAL A 115 -3.13 -4.86 6.85
C VAL A 115 -1.79 -5.60 6.76
N GLN A 116 -1.45 -6.14 5.58
CA GLN A 116 -0.16 -6.82 5.35
C GLN A 116 1.05 -5.90 5.56
N GLN A 117 0.96 -4.64 5.13
CA GLN A 117 2.07 -3.69 5.30
C GLN A 117 2.24 -3.26 6.75
N VAL A 118 1.13 -3.06 7.47
CA VAL A 118 1.15 -2.69 8.89
C VAL A 118 1.63 -3.87 9.74
N SER A 119 1.25 -5.11 9.40
CA SER A 119 1.74 -6.30 10.09
C SER A 119 3.25 -6.45 9.92
N THR A 120 3.75 -6.27 8.69
CA THR A 120 5.19 -6.24 8.38
C THR A 120 5.90 -5.14 9.17
N TYR A 121 5.33 -3.93 9.23
CA TYR A 121 5.90 -2.81 9.99
C TYR A 121 5.97 -3.09 11.50
N LEU A 122 4.95 -3.74 12.06
CA LEU A 122 4.87 -4.06 13.49
C LEU A 122 5.57 -5.38 13.85
N GLY A 123 5.99 -6.19 12.86
CA GLY A 123 6.60 -7.50 13.07
C GLY A 123 5.63 -8.52 13.64
N VAL A 124 4.37 -8.48 13.22
CA VAL A 124 3.30 -9.42 13.64
C VAL A 124 2.63 -10.05 12.43
N GLU A 125 1.83 -11.07 12.65
CA GLU A 125 1.03 -11.71 11.58
C GLU A 125 -0.13 -10.78 11.15
N PRO A 126 -0.56 -10.81 9.87
CA PRO A 126 -1.68 -10.01 9.36
C PRO A 126 -2.97 -10.18 10.17
N GLU A 127 -3.29 -11.41 10.59
CA GLU A 127 -4.46 -11.77 11.41
C GLU A 127 -4.49 -11.06 12.77
N VAL A 128 -3.32 -10.63 13.28
CA VAL A 128 -3.25 -9.82 14.50
C VAL A 128 -3.83 -8.43 14.25
N ILE A 129 -3.54 -7.86 13.07
CA ILE A 129 -4.01 -6.54 12.67
C ILE A 129 -5.50 -6.59 12.35
N ASP A 130 -5.91 -7.55 11.51
CA ASP A 130 -7.29 -7.83 11.13
C ASP A 130 -7.62 -9.33 11.25
N PRO A 131 -8.41 -9.76 12.26
CA PRO A 131 -8.79 -11.16 12.46
C PRO A 131 -9.75 -11.71 11.40
N ASP A 132 -10.43 -10.83 10.64
CA ASP A 132 -11.37 -11.24 9.61
C ASP A 132 -10.69 -11.37 8.23
N LEU A 133 -9.40 -11.05 8.14
CA LEU A 133 -8.62 -11.19 6.91
C LEU A 133 -8.61 -12.68 6.48
N PRO A 134 -9.03 -13.01 5.24
CA PRO A 134 -8.89 -14.37 4.75
C PRO A 134 -7.40 -14.71 4.69
N GLY A 135 -6.98 -15.73 5.45
CA GLY A 135 -5.60 -16.21 5.39
C GLY A 135 -5.26 -16.63 3.96
N ASP A 136 -4.03 -16.33 3.53
CA ASP A 136 -3.48 -16.93 2.32
C ASP A 136 -3.40 -18.45 2.56
N GLU A 137 -4.35 -19.21 2.03
CA GLU A 137 -4.27 -20.68 2.03
C GLU A 137 -3.08 -21.06 1.12
N ASP A 138 -1.94 -21.40 1.75
CA ASP A 138 -0.68 -21.85 1.10
C ASP A 138 -0.86 -22.93 0.00
#